data_AF-K6U922-F1
#
_entry.id   AF-K6U922-F1
#
_cell.length_a   1.000
_cell.length_b   1.000
_cell.length_c   1.000
_cell.angle_alpha   90.00
_cell.angle_beta   90.00
_cell.angle_gamma   90.00
#
_symmetry.space_group_name_H-M   'P 1'
#
loop_
_entity.id
_entity.type
_entity.pdbx_description
1 polymer ?
#
loop_
_entity_poly.entity_id
_entity_poly.type
_entity_poly.pdbx_seq_one_letter_code
_entity_poly.pdbx_strand_id
1 'polypeptide(L)'
;MELVKNVVCPFCGTLCDDIVCKVEDNEIVGTMNACIIGHSKFVHTEGAERYTKPLVRKNGEFVEVTMDEAIDKAAHILADSKRPLMYGWSCTDCDAQAVGIKLAEEA
;
A
#
# COMPACT_ATOMS: atom_id res chain seq x y z
N MET A 1 0.73 -25.04 -5.77
CA MET A 1 0.12 -24.43 -4.56
C MET A 1 0.90 -24.70 -3.26
N GLU A 2 1.50 -23.66 -2.68
CA GLU A 2 2.11 -23.61 -1.35
C GLU A 2 1.10 -23.11 -0.29
N LEU A 3 1.25 -23.54 0.97
CA LEU A 3 0.46 -23.06 2.11
C LEU A 3 1.34 -22.31 3.12
N VAL A 4 1.18 -21.00 3.20
CA VAL A 4 1.90 -20.15 4.16
C VAL A 4 1.02 -19.92 5.38
N LYS A 5 1.47 -20.39 6.55
CA LYS A 5 0.69 -20.38 7.81
C LYS A 5 1.10 -19.21 8.71
N ASN A 6 0.26 -18.91 9.71
CA ASN A 6 0.49 -17.88 10.72
C ASN A 6 0.74 -16.49 10.09
N VAL A 7 0.01 -16.20 9.00
CA VAL A 7 0.05 -14.90 8.33
C VAL A 7 -0.85 -13.93 9.09
N VAL A 8 -0.39 -12.70 9.28
CA VAL A 8 -1.16 -11.65 9.95
C VAL A 8 -2.10 -10.97 8.95
N CYS A 9 -3.38 -10.86 9.29
CA CYS A 9 -4.38 -10.19 8.47
C CYS A 9 -4.22 -8.65 8.52
N PRO A 10 -3.98 -7.97 7.40
CA PRO A 10 -3.70 -6.53 7.41
C PRO A 10 -4.97 -5.66 7.27
N PHE A 11 -6.15 -6.11 7.73
CA PHE A 11 -7.41 -5.39 7.47
C PHE A 11 -7.88 -4.50 8.64
N CYS A 12 -8.39 -5.11 9.72
CA CYS A 12 -8.96 -4.37 10.86
C CYS A 12 -8.07 -4.49 12.10
N GLY A 13 -8.43 -3.74 13.16
CA GLY A 13 -7.70 -3.72 14.43
C GLY A 13 -7.70 -5.03 15.22
N THR A 14 -8.46 -6.06 14.80
CA THR A 14 -8.38 -7.40 15.42
C THR A 14 -7.03 -8.06 15.16
N LEU A 15 -6.41 -7.78 14.02
CA LEU A 15 -5.08 -8.27 13.66
C LEU A 15 -4.93 -9.80 13.81
N CYS A 16 -5.87 -10.59 13.28
CA CYS A 16 -5.79 -12.06 13.35
C CYS A 16 -4.45 -12.55 12.79
N ASP A 17 -3.74 -13.38 13.54
CA ASP A 17 -2.37 -13.85 13.25
C ASP A 17 -2.30 -15.33 12.85
N ASP A 18 -3.46 -15.93 12.55
CA ASP A 18 -3.63 -17.35 12.25
C ASP A 18 -4.06 -17.62 10.79
N ILE A 19 -3.91 -16.64 9.89
CA ILE A 19 -4.33 -16.79 8.49
C ILE A 19 -3.42 -17.79 7.78
N VAL A 20 -4.02 -18.61 6.92
CA VAL A 20 -3.26 -19.44 5.97
C VAL A 20 -3.51 -18.94 4.55
N CYS A 21 -2.45 -18.46 3.89
CA CYS A 21 -2.50 -18.05 2.49
C CYS A 21 -2.19 -19.24 1.57
N LYS A 22 -2.99 -19.39 0.52
CA LYS A 22 -2.74 -20.33 -0.59
C LYS A 22 -2.00 -19.56 -1.68
N VAL A 23 -0.77 -19.95 -1.98
CA VAL A 23 0.11 -19.25 -2.93
C VAL A 23 0.40 -20.14 -4.13
N GLU A 24 0.24 -19.61 -5.33
CA GLU A 24 0.52 -20.28 -6.60
C GLU A 24 1.12 -19.28 -7.58
N ASP A 25 2.23 -19.63 -8.25
CA ASP A 25 2.89 -18.77 -9.24
C ASP A 25 3.11 -17.31 -8.78
N ASN A 26 3.50 -17.16 -7.51
CA ASN A 26 3.71 -15.85 -6.84
C ASN A 26 2.44 -14.99 -6.68
N GLU A 27 1.26 -15.61 -6.72
CA GLU A 27 -0.05 -15.00 -6.48
C GLU A 27 -0.76 -15.64 -5.26
N ILE A 28 -1.45 -14.82 -4.45
CA ILE A 28 -2.30 -15.31 -3.35
C ILE A 28 -3.70 -15.61 -3.92
N VAL A 29 -3.95 -16.88 -4.20
CA VAL A 29 -5.19 -17.35 -4.85
C VAL A 29 -6.32 -17.68 -3.86
N GLY A 30 -6.05 -17.62 -2.56
CA GLY A 30 -7.06 -17.89 -1.54
C GLY A 30 -6.54 -17.87 -0.11
N THR A 31 -7.47 -17.99 0.85
CA THR A 31 -7.14 -18.00 2.29
C THR A 31 -7.95 -19.04 3.06
N MET A 32 -7.46 -19.44 4.22
CA MET A 32 -8.21 -20.13 5.28
C MET A 32 -8.18 -19.26 6.55
N ASN A 33 -9.15 -19.45 7.45
CA ASN A 33 -9.38 -18.69 8.70
C ASN A 33 -9.78 -17.21 8.52
N ALA A 34 -9.37 -16.55 7.43
CA ALA A 34 -9.77 -15.16 7.16
C ALA A 34 -11.30 -15.03 7.01
N CYS A 35 -11.87 -13.98 7.61
CA CYS A 35 -13.26 -13.60 7.32
C CYS A 35 -13.38 -13.08 5.87
N ILE A 36 -14.62 -12.86 5.40
CA ILE A 36 -14.87 -12.39 4.01
C ILE A 36 -14.08 -11.13 3.67
N ILE A 37 -13.94 -10.19 4.61
CA ILE A 37 -13.25 -8.92 4.36
C ILE A 37 -11.73 -9.12 4.31
N GLY A 38 -11.17 -9.91 5.23
CA GLY A 38 -9.76 -10.27 5.21
C GLY A 38 -9.38 -11.02 3.94
N HIS A 39 -10.20 -12.00 3.54
CA HIS A 39 -10.03 -12.75 2.29
C HIS A 39 -9.99 -11.83 1.06
N SER A 40 -10.97 -10.93 0.93
CA SER A 40 -11.03 -9.97 -0.19
C SER A 40 -9.85 -8.99 -0.23
N LYS A 41 -9.12 -8.78 0.87
CA LYS A 41 -7.88 -7.98 0.86
C LYS A 41 -6.67 -8.79 0.34
N PHE A 42 -6.64 -10.10 0.58
CA PHE A 42 -5.55 -10.97 0.14
C PHE A 42 -5.64 -11.35 -1.34
N VAL A 43 -6.86 -11.64 -1.82
CA VAL A 43 -7.08 -12.12 -3.19
C VAL A 43 -7.41 -10.96 -4.12
N HIS A 44 -6.81 -10.97 -5.32
CA HIS A 44 -7.13 -9.99 -6.34
C HIS A 44 -8.52 -10.25 -6.94
N THR A 45 -9.30 -9.18 -7.11
CA THR A 45 -10.58 -9.23 -7.83
C THR A 45 -10.32 -8.95 -9.31
N GLU A 46 -10.69 -9.88 -10.19
CA GLU A 46 -10.56 -9.71 -11.64
C GLU A 46 -11.21 -8.40 -12.12
N GLY A 47 -10.47 -7.63 -12.92
CA GLY A 47 -10.90 -6.32 -13.41
C GLY A 47 -10.70 -5.16 -12.43
N ALA A 48 -10.20 -5.41 -11.21
CA ALA A 48 -9.78 -4.34 -10.32
C ALA A 48 -8.44 -3.74 -10.78
N GLU A 49 -8.32 -2.42 -10.68
CA GLU A 49 -7.09 -1.71 -11.06
C GLU A 49 -5.98 -1.95 -10.02
N ARG A 50 -4.76 -2.23 -10.50
CA ARG A 50 -3.55 -2.28 -9.68
C ARG A 50 -2.42 -1.56 -10.40
N TYR A 51 -2.12 -0.34 -9.96
CA TYR A 51 -1.00 0.42 -10.52
C TYR A 51 0.33 -0.30 -10.30
N THR A 52 1.06 -0.50 -11.39
CA THR A 52 2.42 -1.10 -11.41
C THR A 52 3.50 -0.04 -11.67
N LYS A 53 3.10 1.19 -11.99
CA LYS A 53 3.99 2.34 -12.19
C LYS A 53 3.41 3.60 -11.56
N PRO A 54 4.25 4.56 -11.16
CA PRO A 54 3.82 5.89 -10.74
C PRO A 54 3.15 6.66 -11.86
N LEU A 55 2.20 7.53 -11.48
CA LEU A 55 1.45 8.37 -12.40
C LEU A 55 1.58 9.84 -11.98
N VAL A 56 1.81 10.71 -12.95
CA VAL A 56 1.80 12.18 -12.75
C VAL A 56 0.77 12.80 -13.68
N ARG A 57 -0.01 13.75 -13.16
CA ARG A 57 -0.95 14.50 -14.00
C ARG A 57 -0.22 15.55 -14.84
N LYS A 58 -0.39 15.49 -16.17
CA LYS A 58 0.12 16.45 -17.16
C LYS A 58 -1.06 16.83 -18.08
N ASN A 59 -1.35 18.13 -18.21
CA ASN A 59 -2.46 18.64 -19.04
C ASN A 59 -3.83 18.00 -18.79
N GLY A 60 -4.13 17.66 -17.53
CA GLY A 60 -5.41 17.05 -17.15
C GLY A 60 -5.44 15.52 -17.19
N GLU A 61 -4.46 14.86 -17.79
CA GLU A 61 -4.39 13.40 -17.93
C GLU A 61 -3.26 12.80 -17.08
N PHE A 62 -3.39 11.53 -16.69
CA PHE A 62 -2.33 10.81 -15.98
C PHE A 62 -1.36 10.17 -16.98
N VAL A 63 -0.07 10.35 -16.73
CA VAL A 63 1.01 9.79 -17.54
C VAL A 63 1.92 8.96 -16.64
N GLU A 64 2.30 7.77 -17.10
CA GLU A 64 3.30 6.93 -16.43
C GLU A 64 4.66 7.61 -16.39
N VAL A 65 5.33 7.55 -15.24
CA VAL A 65 6.67 8.11 -15.02
C VAL A 65 7.53 7.14 -14.19
N THR A 66 8.81 7.45 -14.04
CA THR A 66 9.70 6.68 -13.15
C THR A 66 9.41 6.99 -11.68
N MET A 67 9.88 6.12 -10.77
CA MET A 67 9.84 6.43 -9.33
C MET A 67 10.59 7.73 -9.01
N ASP A 68 11.76 7.94 -9.61
CA ASP A 68 12.57 9.13 -9.37
C ASP A 68 11.83 10.41 -9.77
N GLU A 69 11.20 10.45 -10.95
CA GLU A 69 10.41 11.62 -11.39
C GLU A 69 9.21 11.87 -10.46
N ALA A 70 8.53 10.81 -10.02
CA ALA A 70 7.38 10.92 -9.13
C ALA A 70 7.78 11.44 -7.73
N ILE A 71 8.87 10.91 -7.16
CA ILE A 71 9.39 11.31 -5.85
C ILE A 71 9.90 12.75 -5.90
N ASP A 72 10.68 13.11 -6.91
CA ASP A 72 11.24 14.47 -7.07
C ASP A 72 10.13 15.52 -7.09
N LYS A 73 9.08 15.27 -7.89
CA LYS A 73 7.92 16.15 -7.94
C LYS A 73 7.18 16.25 -6.61
N ALA A 74 7.01 15.13 -5.89
CA ALA A 74 6.37 15.12 -4.58
C ALA A 74 7.20 15.87 -3.53
N ALA A 75 8.53 15.71 -3.55
CA ALA A 75 9.46 16.39 -2.66
C ALA A 75 9.42 17.91 -2.85
N HIS A 76 9.41 18.39 -4.10
CA HIS A 76 9.27 19.81 -4.41
C HIS A 76 7.96 20.40 -3.87
N ILE A 77 6.83 19.69 -4.03
CA ILE A 77 5.54 20.16 -3.51
C ILE A 77 5.58 20.32 -1.99
N LEU A 78 6.18 19.35 -1.28
CA LEU A 78 6.30 19.42 0.18
C LEU A 78 7.21 20.57 0.60
N ALA A 79 8.43 20.65 0.05
CA ALA A 79 9.43 21.66 0.42
C ALA A 79 8.98 23.10 0.12
N ASP A 80 8.19 23.32 -0.93
CA ASP A 80 7.69 24.65 -1.30
C ASP A 80 6.41 25.05 -0.50
N SER A 81 5.83 24.14 0.28
CA SER A 81 4.58 24.36 1.00
C SER A 81 4.78 25.13 2.31
N LYS A 82 3.90 26.10 2.59
CA LYS A 82 3.92 26.85 3.87
C LYS A 82 3.22 26.12 5.03
N ARG A 83 2.35 25.16 4.71
CA ARG A 83 1.53 24.42 5.69
C ARG A 83 1.11 23.07 5.09
N PRO A 84 2.07 22.16 4.83
CA PRO A 84 1.76 20.84 4.29
C PRO A 84 0.93 20.01 5.29
N LEU A 85 0.06 19.16 4.78
CA LEU A 85 -0.67 18.16 5.56
C LEU A 85 -0.30 16.77 5.03
N MET A 86 0.25 15.93 5.90
CA MET A 86 0.55 14.53 5.62
C MET A 86 -0.46 13.63 6.36
N TYR A 87 -1.36 13.00 5.62
CA TYR A 87 -2.54 12.31 6.14
C TYR A 87 -2.60 10.83 5.72
N GLY A 88 -3.21 9.98 6.55
CA GLY A 88 -3.50 8.58 6.24
C GLY A 88 -2.95 7.60 7.27
N TRP A 89 -1.80 7.00 6.98
CA TRP A 89 -0.96 6.15 7.86
C TRP A 89 -1.52 4.81 8.36
N SER A 90 -2.83 4.65 8.56
CA SER A 90 -3.39 3.50 9.31
C SER A 90 -3.33 2.13 8.60
N CYS A 91 -2.88 2.08 7.34
CA CYS A 91 -2.79 0.85 6.53
C CYS A 91 -1.37 0.61 5.98
N THR A 92 -0.35 1.05 6.71
CA THR A 92 1.08 0.75 6.45
C THR A 92 1.74 0.27 7.75
N ASP A 93 2.96 -0.23 7.70
CA ASP A 93 3.73 -0.63 8.89
C ASP A 93 4.27 0.57 9.70
N CYS A 94 4.80 0.26 10.89
CA CYS A 94 5.33 1.27 11.82
C CYS A 94 6.63 1.93 11.33
N ASP A 95 7.45 1.26 10.53
CA ASP A 95 8.71 1.82 10.05
C ASP A 95 8.44 2.95 9.05
N ALA A 96 7.48 2.75 8.15
CA ALA A 96 6.99 3.78 7.25
C ALA A 96 6.37 4.96 8.01
N GLN A 97 5.63 4.71 9.09
CA GLN A 97 5.08 5.77 9.94
C GLN A 97 6.19 6.56 10.64
N ALA A 98 7.21 5.90 11.18
CA ALA A 98 8.35 6.56 11.83
C ALA A 98 9.11 7.48 10.86
N VAL A 99 9.35 7.01 9.64
CA VAL A 99 9.93 7.84 8.57
C VAL A 99 8.99 8.99 8.20
N GLY A 100 7.70 8.75 8.14
CA GLY A 100 6.68 9.78 7.90
C GLY A 100 6.67 10.90 8.93
N ILE A 101 6.82 10.56 10.21
CA ILE A 101 6.95 11.54 11.31
C ILE A 101 8.22 12.37 11.12
N LYS A 102 9.36 11.72 10.86
CA LYS A 102 10.63 12.42 10.60
C LYS A 102 10.51 13.37 9.40
N LEU A 103 9.90 12.92 8.31
CA LEU A 103 9.67 13.75 7.13
C LEU A 103 8.79 14.97 7.48
N ALA A 104 7.77 14.82 8.34
CA ALA A 104 6.91 15.92 8.76
C ALA A 104 7.61 16.97 9.65
N GLU A 105 8.73 16.63 10.29
CA GLU A 105 9.56 17.59 11.04
C GLU A 105 10.48 18.40 10.12
N GLU A 106 10.93 17.79 9.01
CA GLU A 106 11.89 18.37 8.08
C GLU A 106 11.23 19.09 6.88
N ALA A 107 9.98 18.75 6.54
CA ALA A 107 9.23 19.26 5.39
C ALA A 107 8.58 20.63 5.59
#